data_AF-A0A424YCP0-F1
#
_entry.id   AF-A0A424YCP0-F1
#
_cell.length_a   1.000
_cell.length_b   1.000
_cell.length_c   1.000
_cell.angle_alpha   90.00
_cell.angle_beta   90.00
_cell.angle_gamma   90.00
#
_symmetry.space_group_name_H-M   'P 1'
#
loop_
_entity.id
_entity.type
_entity.pdbx_description
1 polymer ?
#
loop_
_entity_poly.entity_id
_entity_poly.type
_entity_poly.pdbx_seq_one_letter_code
_entity_poly.pdbx_strand_id
1 'polypeptide(L)'
;MKNEYYGGLYHILSEKDIDEIHETTMRILWEIGFDLTYIPALELLEKNGATVDWQNKKAYLPRKLVSRCIKQAPSEITFYGLEEGKEIVLGGERVHYGTGGLALYVLDTNRDRRPALLKDIASFAHLSDKLEYVDFYIIPTNPYDVNINSLDVNCFYQALRHTGKPVMGGVFSREGLQRVLELSSLIAGGMENLRKRPFVGFISSITSPLKIEEDRAEIIFEVARQGLPLVTSAAPIAGATSPLTIAGTLAQQNAESLLGVVLAQLVNPGTPIFYSAVPCTMDMRSGSFLMGSIQSGLMNAAVSQLAYHYRLPSYITVGVADSKLPDAQAAYESATSSLLSGLAGGNFIHQTFGLLDGALTISYAKFVIDNDIVGKCLRTLKGIDVNPDTLAFDVIAKVKKGGGDFITQRHTLDHLRSEEYIPRVSFLQDYQTWVKFGEKDAWVKAEEVAQKLLEEPGKIHIPESLDRKIQELFQELVQLEEVLA
;
A
#
# COMPACT_ATOMS: atom_id res chain seq x y z
N MET A 1 6.18 8.90 -20.36
CA MET A 1 5.49 9.43 -19.17
C MET A 1 4.60 8.33 -18.64
N LYS A 2 4.75 7.95 -17.37
CA LYS A 2 3.82 7.04 -16.71
C LYS A 2 2.45 7.72 -16.72
N ASN A 3 1.38 7.01 -17.05
CA ASN A 3 0.05 7.60 -16.96
C ASN A 3 -0.25 7.84 -15.48
N GLU A 4 -0.55 9.07 -15.11
CA GLU A 4 -1.11 9.38 -13.79
C GLU A 4 -2.61 9.06 -13.81
N TYR A 5 -3.08 8.40 -12.76
CA TYR A 5 -4.48 8.05 -12.60
C TYR A 5 -5.07 8.85 -11.44
N TYR A 6 -6.28 9.34 -11.64
CA TYR A 6 -6.97 10.20 -10.70
C TYR A 6 -8.30 9.55 -10.29
N GLY A 7 -8.58 9.55 -8.99
CA GLY A 7 -9.86 9.12 -8.42
C GLY A 7 -10.74 10.31 -8.06
N GLY A 8 -11.35 10.28 -6.87
CA GLY A 8 -12.25 11.33 -6.38
C GLY A 8 -13.66 11.30 -6.98
N LEU A 9 -14.01 10.25 -7.74
CA LEU A 9 -15.31 10.09 -8.39
C LEU A 9 -16.37 9.47 -7.47
N TYR A 10 -15.95 8.73 -6.45
CA TYR A 10 -16.84 8.04 -5.52
C TYR A 10 -16.83 8.73 -4.15
N HIS A 11 -17.96 9.32 -3.79
CA HIS A 11 -18.18 9.94 -2.48
C HIS A 11 -19.21 9.14 -1.69
N ILE A 12 -18.75 8.45 -0.65
CA ILE A 12 -19.63 7.65 0.20
C ILE A 12 -20.15 8.44 1.40
N LEU A 13 -19.33 9.32 1.96
CA LEU A 13 -19.71 10.26 3.01
C LEU A 13 -20.13 11.60 2.39
N SER A 14 -21.20 12.18 2.92
CA SER A 14 -21.52 13.59 2.65
C SER A 14 -20.59 14.51 3.45
N GLU A 15 -20.52 15.79 3.08
CA GLU A 15 -19.75 16.80 3.83
C GLU A 15 -20.17 16.84 5.31
N LYS A 16 -21.48 16.73 5.57
CA LYS A 16 -22.03 16.69 6.92
C LYS A 16 -21.53 15.47 7.71
N ASP A 17 -21.47 14.30 7.08
CA ASP A 17 -20.98 13.09 7.74
C ASP A 17 -19.49 13.19 8.07
N ILE A 18 -18.70 13.80 7.18
CA ILE A 18 -17.27 14.09 7.42
C ILE A 18 -17.11 15.01 8.63
N ASP A 19 -17.91 16.07 8.72
CA ASP A 19 -17.89 17.00 9.86
C ASP A 19 -18.29 16.29 11.16
N GLU A 20 -19.33 15.46 11.16
CA GLU A 20 -19.76 14.70 12.35
C GLU A 20 -18.67 13.70 12.81
N ILE A 21 -17.99 13.04 11.87
CA ILE A 21 -16.83 12.18 12.16
C ILE A 21 -15.69 13.02 12.76
N HIS A 22 -15.35 14.15 12.15
CA HIS A 22 -14.29 15.05 12.63
C HIS A 22 -14.57 15.56 14.05
N GLU A 23 -15.79 16.04 14.32
CA GLU A 23 -16.19 16.51 15.64
C GLU A 23 -16.11 15.40 16.69
N THR A 24 -16.56 14.19 16.34
CA THR A 24 -16.43 13.02 17.21
C THR A 24 -14.97 12.68 17.47
N THR A 25 -14.12 12.72 16.45
CA THR A 25 -12.67 12.51 16.59
C THR A 25 -12.03 13.53 17.52
N MET A 26 -12.39 14.81 17.45
CA MET A 26 -11.87 15.83 18.37
C MET A 26 -12.29 15.57 19.82
N ARG A 27 -13.51 15.07 20.03
CA ARG A 27 -13.98 14.64 21.36
C ARG A 27 -13.21 13.42 21.86
N ILE A 28 -12.94 12.42 21.01
CA ILE A 28 -12.11 11.27 21.37
C ILE A 28 -10.73 11.75 21.83
N LEU A 29 -10.07 12.62 21.06
CA LEU A 29 -8.72 13.11 21.40
C LEU A 29 -8.67 13.93 22.69
N TRP A 30 -9.72 14.70 23.00
CA TRP A 30 -9.76 15.60 24.16
C TRP A 30 -10.40 15.00 25.42
N GLU A 31 -11.52 14.28 25.29
CA GLU A 31 -12.28 13.72 26.42
C GLU A 31 -11.79 12.32 26.80
N ILE A 32 -11.38 11.52 25.82
CA ILE A 32 -10.92 10.14 26.04
C ILE A 32 -9.40 10.09 26.12
N GLY A 33 -8.67 10.70 25.18
CA GLY A 33 -7.21 10.65 25.13
C GLY A 33 -6.67 9.28 24.70
N PHE A 34 -5.36 9.10 24.81
CA PHE A 34 -4.65 7.90 24.37
C PHE A 34 -3.57 7.46 25.36
N ASP A 35 -3.35 6.16 25.42
CA ASP A 35 -2.33 5.55 26.26
C ASP A 35 -0.98 5.60 25.54
N LEU A 36 0.03 6.20 26.18
CA LEU A 36 1.35 6.41 25.59
C LEU A 36 2.42 6.12 26.63
N THR A 37 3.06 4.96 26.50
CA THR A 37 4.04 4.51 27.51
C THR A 37 5.42 5.15 27.37
N TYR A 38 5.70 5.78 26.22
CA TYR A 38 6.97 6.46 25.94
C TYR A 38 7.02 7.86 26.54
N ILE A 39 7.82 8.01 27.59
CA ILE A 39 7.93 9.26 28.37
C ILE A 39 8.32 10.48 27.52
N PRO A 40 9.32 10.41 26.61
CA PRO A 40 9.68 11.57 25.79
C PRO A 40 8.54 12.08 24.90
N ALA A 41 7.61 11.21 24.50
CA ALA A 41 6.44 11.65 23.76
C ALA A 41 5.43 12.38 24.65
N LEU A 42 5.20 11.92 25.89
CA LEU A 42 4.35 12.62 26.86
C LEU A 42 4.91 14.02 27.18
N GLU A 43 6.21 14.13 27.43
CA GLU A 43 6.89 15.40 27.68
C GLU A 43 6.74 16.36 26.50
N LEU A 44 6.93 15.85 25.27
CA LEU A 44 6.80 16.64 24.05
C LEU A 44 5.38 17.16 23.86
N LEU A 45 4.38 16.33 24.15
CA LEU A 45 2.96 16.69 24.07
C LEU A 45 2.58 17.74 25.11
N GLU A 46 2.96 17.55 26.37
CA GLU A 46 2.67 18.50 27.47
C GLU A 46 3.30 19.87 27.18
N LYS A 47 4.58 19.88 26.76
CA LYS A 47 5.29 21.10 26.34
C LYS A 47 4.58 21.86 25.22
N ASN A 48 3.77 21.16 24.42
CA ASN A 48 3.01 21.70 23.30
C ASN A 48 1.53 21.96 23.62
N GLY A 49 1.14 21.88 24.89
CA GLY A 49 -0.19 22.25 25.38
C GLY A 49 -1.19 21.10 25.46
N ALA A 50 -0.75 19.85 25.30
CA ALA A 50 -1.58 18.70 25.68
C ALA A 50 -1.69 18.60 27.21
N THR A 51 -2.78 18.03 27.70
CA THR A 51 -2.89 17.63 29.11
C THR A 51 -2.36 16.21 29.25
N VAL A 52 -1.49 15.96 30.22
CA VAL A 52 -0.95 14.61 30.49
C VAL A 52 -1.36 14.17 31.89
N ASP A 53 -1.97 12.99 31.96
CA ASP A 53 -2.10 12.21 33.18
C ASP A 53 -0.87 11.31 33.31
N TRP A 54 0.10 11.79 34.08
CA TRP A 54 1.37 11.11 34.32
C TRP A 54 1.23 9.81 35.11
N GLN A 55 0.18 9.68 35.93
CA GLN A 55 -0.05 8.48 36.72
C GLN A 55 -0.51 7.32 35.83
N ASN A 56 -1.42 7.60 34.90
CA ASN A 56 -1.96 6.60 33.98
C ASN A 56 -1.26 6.57 32.62
N LYS A 57 -0.22 7.39 32.42
CA LYS A 57 0.53 7.55 31.16
C LYS A 57 -0.38 7.84 29.97
N LYS A 58 -1.28 8.81 30.16
CA LYS A 58 -2.34 9.12 29.21
C LYS A 58 -2.28 10.59 28.79
N ALA A 59 -2.47 10.87 27.51
CA ALA A 59 -2.44 12.23 26.98
C ALA A 59 -3.76 12.61 26.29
N TYR A 60 -4.13 13.89 26.43
CA TYR A 60 -5.36 14.48 25.89
C TYR A 60 -4.99 15.66 25.00
N LEU A 61 -5.42 15.64 23.74
CA LEU A 61 -5.00 16.64 22.75
C LEU A 61 -6.07 17.70 22.55
N PRO A 62 -5.77 18.99 22.78
CA PRO A 62 -6.70 20.05 22.43
C PRO A 62 -6.76 20.24 20.91
N ARG A 63 -7.94 20.58 20.39
CA ARG A 63 -8.18 20.86 18.96
C ARG A 63 -7.12 21.76 18.33
N LYS A 64 -6.71 22.83 19.02
CA LYS A 64 -5.72 23.79 18.51
C LYS A 64 -4.37 23.13 18.20
N LEU A 65 -3.94 22.18 19.04
CA LEU A 65 -2.71 21.42 18.82
C LEU A 65 -2.84 20.54 17.58
N VAL A 66 -3.93 19.77 17.49
CA VAL A 66 -4.19 18.86 16.37
C VAL A 66 -4.27 19.61 15.05
N SER A 67 -5.07 20.68 14.97
CA SER A 67 -5.20 21.50 13.76
C SER A 67 -3.89 22.18 13.35
N ARG A 68 -3.01 22.52 14.30
CA ARG A 68 -1.69 23.08 13.99
C ARG A 68 -0.80 22.04 13.33
N CYS A 69 -0.72 20.83 13.90
CA CYS A 69 0.10 19.75 13.34
C CYS A 69 -0.38 19.32 11.96
N ILE A 70 -1.70 19.19 11.74
CA ILE A 70 -2.27 18.88 10.41
C ILE A 70 -1.80 19.92 9.36
N LYS A 71 -1.81 21.21 9.71
CA LYS A 71 -1.36 22.27 8.79
C LYS A 71 0.15 22.28 8.52
N GLN A 72 0.96 21.68 9.39
CA GLN A 72 2.40 21.58 9.22
C GLN A 72 2.80 20.40 8.33
N ALA A 73 2.00 19.33 8.35
CA ALA A 73 2.24 18.15 7.52
C ALA A 73 2.09 18.50 6.03
N PRO A 74 2.96 17.95 5.17
CA PRO A 74 2.92 18.22 3.75
C PRO A 74 1.67 17.60 3.11
N SER A 75 0.99 18.35 2.25
CA SER A 75 -0.18 17.87 1.53
C SER A 75 0.15 16.95 0.36
N GLU A 76 1.41 16.94 -0.06
CA GLU A 76 1.94 16.05 -1.09
C GLU A 76 3.29 15.48 -0.66
N ILE A 77 3.53 14.21 -0.98
CA ILE A 77 4.79 13.51 -0.71
C ILE A 77 5.28 12.91 -2.03
N THR A 78 6.45 13.34 -2.49
CA THR A 78 7.15 12.64 -3.58
C THR A 78 7.97 11.51 -2.98
N PHE A 79 7.60 10.27 -3.30
CA PHE A 79 8.31 9.08 -2.85
C PHE A 79 9.14 8.53 -4.02
N TYR A 80 10.46 8.53 -3.90
CA TYR A 80 11.36 8.25 -5.01
C TYR A 80 11.64 6.75 -5.14
N GLY A 81 11.91 6.31 -6.37
CA GLY A 81 12.61 5.05 -6.58
C GLY A 81 14.13 5.22 -6.50
N LEU A 82 14.86 4.11 -6.55
CA LEU A 82 16.32 4.14 -6.74
C LEU A 82 16.72 4.70 -8.11
N GLU A 83 15.82 4.57 -9.09
CA GLU A 83 16.03 5.05 -10.46
C GLU A 83 15.23 6.31 -10.74
N GLU A 84 15.75 7.14 -11.63
CA GLU A 84 15.02 8.31 -12.14
C GLU A 84 13.78 7.87 -12.94
N GLY A 85 12.64 8.52 -12.71
CA GLY A 85 11.37 8.20 -13.35
C GLY A 85 10.58 7.08 -12.69
N LYS A 86 11.06 6.54 -11.56
CA LYS A 86 10.33 5.58 -10.72
C LYS A 86 9.65 6.23 -9.50
N GLU A 87 9.78 7.54 -9.33
CA GLU A 87 9.07 8.28 -8.29
C GLU A 87 7.55 8.27 -8.48
N ILE A 88 6.85 8.38 -7.35
CA ILE A 88 5.39 8.59 -7.29
C ILE A 88 5.10 9.84 -6.47
N VAL A 89 4.03 10.54 -6.82
CA VAL A 89 3.58 11.73 -6.10
C VAL A 89 2.28 11.40 -5.40
N LEU A 90 2.30 11.40 -4.08
CA LEU A 90 1.19 11.00 -3.23
C LEU A 90 0.51 12.25 -2.69
N GLY A 91 -0.80 12.35 -2.85
CA GLY A 91 -1.61 13.50 -2.45
C GLY A 91 -2.54 13.96 -3.57
N GLY A 92 -3.49 14.83 -3.23
CA GLY A 92 -4.62 15.14 -4.10
C GLY A 92 -5.43 13.87 -4.39
N GLU A 93 -5.86 13.68 -5.64
CA GLU A 93 -6.66 12.53 -6.06
C GLU A 93 -5.84 11.49 -6.84
N ARG A 94 -4.50 11.60 -6.85
CA ARG A 94 -3.62 10.67 -7.57
C ARG A 94 -3.67 9.30 -6.90
N VAL A 95 -3.81 8.25 -7.70
CA VAL A 95 -3.99 6.86 -7.23
C VAL A 95 -2.75 6.03 -7.56
N HIS A 96 -2.20 5.37 -6.53
CA HIS A 96 -1.11 4.42 -6.69
C HIS A 96 -1.39 3.13 -5.94
N TYR A 97 -1.16 2.00 -6.60
CA TYR A 97 -1.34 0.67 -6.02
C TYR A 97 0.02 0.01 -5.77
N GLY A 98 0.19 -0.64 -4.63
CA GLY A 98 1.42 -1.35 -4.33
C GLY A 98 1.24 -2.53 -3.40
N THR A 99 2.36 -3.19 -3.14
CA THR A 99 2.41 -4.36 -2.26
C THR A 99 2.27 -3.95 -0.79
N GLY A 100 2.35 -4.93 0.11
CA GLY A 100 2.43 -4.70 1.55
C GLY A 100 1.92 -5.90 2.33
N GLY A 101 1.73 -5.71 3.63
CA GLY A 101 1.44 -6.82 4.53
C GLY A 101 2.72 -7.25 5.24
N LEU A 102 2.65 -8.40 5.89
CA LEU A 102 3.78 -9.09 6.52
C LEU A 102 3.41 -10.58 6.57
N ALA A 103 2.94 -11.11 5.44
CA ALA A 103 2.43 -12.46 5.35
C ALA A 103 3.49 -13.46 5.86
N LEU A 104 3.05 -14.36 6.73
CA LEU A 104 3.92 -15.36 7.37
C LEU A 104 4.11 -16.58 6.46
N TYR A 105 3.20 -16.76 5.50
CA TYR A 105 3.18 -17.89 4.59
C TYR A 105 3.18 -17.43 3.14
N VAL A 106 3.78 -18.26 2.29
CA VAL A 106 3.74 -18.14 0.84
C VAL A 106 3.01 -19.36 0.28
N LEU A 107 2.03 -19.13 -0.58
CA LEU A 107 1.45 -20.14 -1.46
C LEU A 107 2.22 -20.09 -2.79
N ASP A 108 3.13 -21.03 -2.96
CA ASP A 108 4.05 -21.02 -4.09
C ASP A 108 3.43 -21.53 -5.40
N THR A 109 4.22 -21.59 -6.47
CA THR A 109 3.77 -22.02 -7.80
C THR A 109 3.46 -23.52 -7.90
N ASN A 110 3.85 -24.32 -6.89
CA ASN A 110 3.45 -25.73 -6.77
C ASN A 110 2.17 -25.90 -5.95
N ARG A 111 1.54 -24.79 -5.54
CA ARG A 111 0.36 -24.73 -4.67
C ARG A 111 0.63 -25.19 -3.24
N ASP A 112 1.89 -25.14 -2.81
CA ASP A 112 2.25 -25.46 -1.44
C ASP A 112 2.24 -24.19 -0.58
N ARG A 113 1.49 -24.24 0.53
CA ARG A 113 1.53 -23.20 1.56
C ARG A 113 2.66 -23.51 2.54
N ARG A 114 3.71 -22.71 2.50
CA ARG A 114 4.92 -22.85 3.33
C ARG A 114 5.25 -21.55 4.05
N PRO A 115 6.06 -21.58 5.11
CA PRO A 115 6.61 -20.35 5.70
C PRO A 115 7.31 -19.50 4.64
N ALA A 116 7.16 -18.18 4.76
CA ALA A 116 7.88 -17.22 3.94
C ALA A 116 9.38 -17.29 4.25
N LEU A 117 10.20 -17.13 3.21
CA LEU A 117 11.66 -17.12 3.28
C LEU A 117 12.20 -15.81 2.72
N LEU A 118 13.45 -15.47 3.02
CA LEU A 118 14.06 -14.22 2.58
C LEU A 118 14.08 -14.12 1.04
N LYS A 119 14.26 -15.24 0.35
CA LYS A 119 14.17 -15.31 -1.12
C LYS A 119 12.80 -14.86 -1.65
N ASP A 120 11.72 -15.06 -0.90
CA ASP A 120 10.39 -14.64 -1.34
C ASP A 120 10.27 -13.11 -1.36
N ILE A 121 10.96 -12.39 -0.45
CA ILE A 121 11.07 -10.92 -0.54
C ILE A 121 11.75 -10.50 -1.84
N ALA A 122 12.86 -11.15 -2.21
CA ALA A 122 13.55 -10.87 -3.47
C ALA A 122 12.66 -11.19 -4.68
N SER A 123 11.98 -12.34 -4.67
CA SER A 123 11.07 -12.78 -5.73
C SER A 123 9.87 -11.83 -5.91
N PHE A 124 9.22 -11.39 -4.82
CA PHE A 124 8.11 -10.44 -4.92
C PHE A 124 8.57 -9.03 -5.31
N ALA A 125 9.79 -8.62 -4.92
CA ALA A 125 10.38 -7.36 -5.40
C ALA A 125 10.67 -7.43 -6.91
N HIS A 126 11.22 -8.54 -7.40
CA HIS A 126 11.45 -8.80 -8.83
C HIS A 126 10.15 -8.83 -9.63
N LEU A 127 9.13 -9.56 -9.16
CA LEU A 127 7.79 -9.54 -9.77
C LEU A 127 7.20 -8.14 -9.77
N SER A 128 7.37 -7.41 -8.67
CA SER A 128 6.93 -6.02 -8.58
C SER A 128 7.60 -5.18 -9.65
N ASP A 129 8.91 -5.30 -9.90
CA ASP A 129 9.58 -4.52 -10.94
C ASP A 129 9.14 -4.90 -12.37
N LYS A 130 8.86 -6.19 -12.61
CA LYS A 130 8.40 -6.71 -13.91
C LYS A 130 6.94 -6.38 -14.24
N LEU A 131 6.08 -6.27 -13.23
CA LEU A 131 4.65 -6.04 -13.41
C LEU A 131 4.32 -4.55 -13.56
N GLU A 132 3.41 -4.28 -14.50
CA GLU A 132 3.12 -2.93 -15.01
C GLU A 132 2.41 -2.04 -13.98
N TYR A 133 1.51 -2.62 -13.19
CA TYR A 133 0.57 -1.87 -12.35
C TYR A 133 0.97 -1.80 -10.88
N VAL A 134 2.16 -2.30 -10.52
CA VAL A 134 2.72 -2.13 -9.18
C VAL A 134 3.49 -0.81 -9.14
N ASP A 135 3.07 0.17 -8.36
CA ASP A 135 3.70 1.48 -8.31
C ASP A 135 4.84 1.58 -7.29
N PHE A 136 4.72 0.83 -6.19
CA PHE A 136 5.67 0.82 -5.09
C PHE A 136 5.73 -0.54 -4.42
N TYR A 137 6.79 -0.76 -3.65
CA TYR A 137 7.05 -2.02 -2.97
C TYR A 137 7.09 -1.84 -1.46
N ILE A 138 6.00 -2.18 -0.78
CA ILE A 138 6.04 -2.42 0.67
C ILE A 138 6.37 -3.89 0.89
N ILE A 139 7.40 -4.18 1.68
CA ILE A 139 7.87 -5.54 1.97
C ILE A 139 6.67 -6.39 2.43
N PRO A 140 6.24 -7.41 1.65
CA PRO A 140 4.93 -8.02 1.84
C PRO A 140 4.94 -9.26 2.74
N THR A 141 6.12 -9.80 3.06
CA THR A 141 6.27 -11.05 3.81
C THR A 141 7.26 -10.89 4.96
N ASN A 142 7.08 -11.69 6.01
CA ASN A 142 8.02 -11.79 7.12
C ASN A 142 8.78 -13.13 7.06
N PRO A 143 10.07 -13.13 6.66
CA PRO A 143 10.81 -14.36 6.41
C PRO A 143 11.18 -15.09 7.71
N TYR A 144 11.06 -16.41 7.68
CA TYR A 144 11.32 -17.27 8.84
C TYR A 144 12.79 -17.70 8.97
N ASP A 145 13.55 -17.67 7.88
CA ASP A 145 14.92 -18.17 7.76
C ASP A 145 16.01 -17.12 8.10
N VAL A 146 15.62 -15.97 8.66
CA VAL A 146 16.54 -14.88 9.02
C VAL A 146 16.57 -14.68 10.53
N ASN A 147 17.74 -14.38 11.08
CA ASN A 147 17.87 -14.03 12.49
C ASN A 147 17.10 -12.74 12.81
N ILE A 148 16.33 -12.72 13.89
CA ILE A 148 15.50 -11.57 14.28
C ILE A 148 16.31 -10.27 14.43
N ASN A 149 17.59 -10.34 14.84
CA ASN A 149 18.43 -9.17 15.05
C ASN A 149 18.92 -8.54 13.73
N SER A 150 18.91 -9.28 12.62
CA SER A 150 19.30 -8.80 11.30
C SER A 150 18.15 -8.86 10.29
N LEU A 151 16.93 -9.11 10.75
CA LEU A 151 15.73 -9.27 9.93
C LEU A 151 15.47 -8.03 9.07
N ASP A 152 15.36 -6.87 9.72
CA ASP A 152 15.02 -5.61 9.06
C ASP A 152 16.01 -5.27 7.94
N VAL A 153 17.32 -5.29 8.23
CA VAL A 153 18.35 -4.94 7.26
C VAL A 153 18.40 -5.93 6.09
N ASN A 154 18.17 -7.22 6.34
CA ASN A 154 18.09 -8.24 5.28
C ASN A 154 16.88 -8.01 4.37
N CYS A 155 15.70 -7.77 4.95
CA CYS A 155 14.48 -7.52 4.20
C CYS A 155 14.60 -6.28 3.30
N PHE A 156 15.10 -5.16 3.84
CA PHE A 156 15.28 -3.92 3.07
C PHE A 156 16.39 -4.06 2.02
N TYR A 157 17.49 -4.73 2.33
CA TYR A 157 18.55 -4.99 1.35
C TYR A 157 18.02 -5.78 0.15
N GLN A 158 17.30 -6.89 0.40
CA GLN A 158 16.76 -7.71 -0.68
C GLN A 158 15.69 -6.97 -1.50
N ALA A 159 14.88 -6.14 -0.85
CA ALA A 159 13.92 -5.27 -1.54
C ALA A 159 14.62 -4.27 -2.47
N LEU A 160 15.53 -3.45 -1.93
CA LEU A 160 16.25 -2.41 -2.68
C LEU A 160 17.15 -2.98 -3.79
N ARG A 161 17.63 -4.21 -3.61
CA ARG A 161 18.43 -4.89 -4.63
C ARG A 161 17.61 -5.32 -5.85
N HIS A 162 16.36 -5.73 -5.65
CA HIS A 162 15.52 -6.39 -6.66
C HIS A 162 14.33 -5.55 -7.17
N THR A 163 14.13 -4.32 -6.67
CA THR A 163 13.23 -3.36 -7.30
C THR A 163 13.78 -1.94 -7.29
N GLY A 164 13.56 -1.21 -8.39
CA GLY A 164 13.94 0.19 -8.52
C GLY A 164 12.83 1.15 -8.06
N LYS A 165 11.69 0.62 -7.62
CA LYS A 165 10.51 1.37 -7.15
C LYS A 165 10.72 1.86 -5.71
N PRO A 166 9.90 2.82 -5.21
CA PRO A 166 9.95 3.22 -3.81
C PRO A 166 9.72 2.04 -2.88
N VAL A 167 10.54 1.91 -1.83
CA VAL A 167 10.50 0.78 -0.89
C VAL A 167 10.03 1.24 0.49
N MET A 168 9.11 0.52 1.11
CA MET A 168 8.71 0.76 2.50
C MET A 168 8.61 -0.55 3.28
N GLY A 169 8.77 -0.49 4.60
CA GLY A 169 8.63 -1.67 5.45
C GLY A 169 8.38 -1.32 6.90
N GLY A 170 7.80 -2.29 7.63
CA GLY A 170 7.84 -2.28 9.07
C GLY A 170 9.26 -2.52 9.57
N VAL A 171 9.62 -1.85 10.66
CA VAL A 171 10.84 -2.10 11.42
C VAL A 171 10.45 -2.51 12.83
N PHE A 172 11.12 -3.52 13.37
CA PHE A 172 10.67 -4.15 14.62
C PHE A 172 11.49 -3.74 15.83
N SER A 173 12.67 -3.14 15.61
CA SER A 173 13.53 -2.64 16.67
C SER A 173 14.23 -1.34 16.27
N ARG A 174 14.72 -0.62 17.27
CA ARG A 174 15.53 0.59 17.07
C ARG A 174 16.84 0.25 16.36
N GLU A 175 17.48 -0.85 16.74
CA GLU A 175 18.71 -1.33 16.15
C GLU A 175 18.49 -1.70 14.67
N GLY A 176 17.39 -2.37 14.36
CA GLY A 176 16.98 -2.70 13.00
C GLY A 176 16.79 -1.45 12.15
N LEU A 177 16.04 -0.45 12.67
CA LEU A 177 15.89 0.84 12.01
C LEU A 177 17.24 1.52 11.75
N GLN A 178 18.13 1.55 12.75
CA GLN A 178 19.45 2.17 12.61
C GLN A 178 20.27 1.49 11.50
N ARG A 179 20.27 0.16 11.43
CA ARG A 179 20.96 -0.58 10.36
C ARG A 179 20.35 -0.31 8.98
N VAL A 180 19.04 -0.22 8.87
CA VAL A 180 18.37 0.13 7.60
C VAL A 180 18.69 1.58 7.19
N LEU A 181 18.75 2.52 8.14
CA LEU A 181 19.16 3.91 7.87
C LEU A 181 20.61 3.99 7.39
N GLU A 182 21.52 3.23 7.99
CA GLU A 182 22.92 3.15 7.56
C GLU A 182 23.05 2.58 6.15
N LEU A 183 22.33 1.48 5.85
CA LEU A 183 22.27 0.88 4.52
C LEU A 183 21.72 1.88 3.49
N SER A 184 20.58 2.49 3.79
CA SER A 184 19.91 3.43 2.88
C SER A 184 20.72 4.70 2.66
N SER A 185 21.36 5.22 3.71
CA SER A 185 22.29 6.35 3.63
C SER A 185 23.49 6.01 2.75
N LEU A 186 24.07 4.81 2.89
CA LEU A 186 25.17 4.36 2.04
C LEU A 186 24.75 4.28 0.56
N ILE A 187 23.55 3.75 0.28
CA ILE A 187 23.00 3.68 -1.08
C ILE A 187 22.75 5.08 -1.67
N ALA A 188 22.23 6.01 -0.86
CA ALA A 188 21.98 7.39 -1.28
C ALA A 188 23.26 8.24 -1.45
N GLY A 189 24.43 7.74 -1.01
CA GLY A 189 25.65 8.54 -0.91
C GLY A 189 25.64 9.55 0.24
N GLY A 190 24.85 9.29 1.29
CA GLY A 190 24.77 10.06 2.52
C GLY A 190 23.34 10.37 2.94
N MET A 191 23.15 10.61 4.24
CA MET A 191 21.84 10.86 4.84
C MET A 191 21.17 12.13 4.28
N GLU A 192 21.95 13.15 3.93
CA GLU A 192 21.40 14.38 3.33
C GLU A 192 20.77 14.12 1.95
N ASN A 193 21.41 13.28 1.13
CA ASN A 193 20.87 12.88 -0.17
C ASN A 193 19.62 12.03 0.01
N LEU A 194 19.61 11.12 1.00
CA LEU A 194 18.45 10.32 1.32
C LEU A 194 17.25 11.19 1.71
N ARG A 195 17.46 12.26 2.49
CA ARG A 195 16.38 13.20 2.85
C ARG A 195 15.85 13.99 1.67
N LYS A 196 16.72 14.37 0.72
CA LYS A 196 16.32 15.11 -0.49
C LYS A 196 15.54 14.24 -1.48
N ARG A 197 15.92 12.96 -1.58
CA ARG A 197 15.29 11.96 -2.47
C ARG A 197 15.05 10.66 -1.70
N PRO A 198 14.03 10.63 -0.82
CA PRO A 198 13.76 9.44 -0.03
C PRO A 198 13.24 8.33 -0.93
N PHE A 199 13.97 7.22 -1.01
CA PHE A 199 13.54 5.98 -1.67
C PHE A 199 13.19 4.86 -0.70
N VAL A 200 13.43 5.08 0.60
CA VAL A 200 12.92 4.24 1.68
C VAL A 200 11.93 5.00 2.56
N GLY A 201 10.93 4.29 3.05
CA GLY A 201 9.98 4.75 4.07
C GLY A 201 9.75 3.69 5.13
N PHE A 202 9.15 4.10 6.25
CA PHE A 202 9.02 3.24 7.42
C PHE A 202 7.59 3.22 7.96
N ILE A 203 7.19 2.07 8.48
CA ILE A 203 5.89 1.86 9.12
C ILE A 203 6.12 1.56 10.61
N SER A 204 5.41 2.27 11.48
CA SER A 204 5.32 1.94 12.91
C SER A 204 3.87 2.06 13.37
N SER A 205 3.33 0.97 13.89
CA SER A 205 1.87 0.87 14.11
C SER A 205 1.41 1.47 15.44
N ILE A 206 0.17 1.95 15.42
CA ILE A 206 -0.61 2.32 16.60
C ILE A 206 -1.49 1.12 16.96
N THR A 207 -1.55 0.77 18.24
CA THR A 207 -2.34 -0.34 18.75
C THR A 207 -3.74 0.16 19.08
N SER A 208 -4.74 -0.30 18.33
CA SER A 208 -6.14 0.01 18.65
C SER A 208 -6.63 -0.82 19.86
N PRO A 209 -7.44 -0.24 20.75
CA PRO A 209 -7.92 1.13 20.74
C PRO A 209 -6.93 2.13 21.37
N LEU A 210 -6.60 3.20 20.64
CA LEU A 210 -6.02 4.45 21.17
C LEU A 210 -4.73 4.27 22.02
N LYS A 211 -3.83 3.36 21.65
CA LYS A 211 -2.58 3.09 22.38
C LYS A 211 -1.35 3.14 21.48
N ILE A 212 -0.26 3.71 21.98
CA ILE A 212 1.06 3.62 21.35
C ILE A 212 2.04 3.02 22.35
N GLU A 213 2.66 1.91 21.94
CA GLU A 213 3.68 1.21 22.71
C GLU A 213 5.03 1.92 22.61
N GLU A 214 5.88 1.67 23.62
CA GLU A 214 7.11 2.42 23.80
C GLU A 214 8.08 2.28 22.62
N ASP A 215 8.28 1.05 22.17
CA ASP A 215 9.11 0.70 21.01
C ASP A 215 8.57 1.33 19.72
N ARG A 216 7.25 1.32 19.52
CA ARG A 216 6.60 1.94 18.35
C ARG A 216 6.75 3.46 18.35
N ALA A 217 6.56 4.10 19.50
CA ALA A 217 6.75 5.55 19.65
C ALA A 217 8.21 5.96 19.41
N GLU A 218 9.18 5.18 19.89
CA GLU A 218 10.60 5.46 19.66
C GLU A 218 10.95 5.43 18.16
N ILE A 219 10.44 4.45 17.42
CA ILE A 219 10.61 4.36 15.96
C ILE A 219 9.98 5.55 15.24
N ILE A 220 8.75 5.95 15.62
CA ILE A 220 8.07 7.13 15.06
C ILE A 220 8.95 8.38 15.24
N PHE A 221 9.50 8.56 16.45
CA PHE A 221 10.34 9.70 16.78
C PHE A 221 11.62 9.69 15.95
N GLU A 222 12.29 8.55 15.84
CA GLU A 222 13.54 8.46 15.10
C GLU A 222 13.34 8.71 13.60
N VAL A 223 12.34 8.08 12.98
CA VAL A 223 12.05 8.31 11.55
C VAL A 223 11.67 9.78 11.29
N ALA A 224 10.85 10.38 12.16
CA ALA A 224 10.47 11.78 12.04
C ALA A 224 11.66 12.73 12.20
N ARG A 225 12.58 12.49 13.15
CA ARG A 225 13.84 13.26 13.27
C ARG A 225 14.66 13.22 11.99
N GLN A 226 14.68 12.07 11.33
CA GLN A 226 15.37 11.91 10.05
C GLN A 226 14.65 12.58 8.89
N GLY A 227 13.37 12.96 9.03
CA GLY A 227 12.59 13.62 7.97
C GLY A 227 12.26 12.69 6.80
N LEU A 228 12.13 11.39 7.06
CA LEU A 228 11.84 10.37 6.04
C LEU A 228 10.35 10.00 6.00
N PRO A 229 9.85 9.43 4.88
CA PRO A 229 8.47 8.98 4.76
C PRO A 229 8.06 8.03 5.89
N LEU A 230 7.01 8.40 6.61
CA LEU A 230 6.54 7.68 7.80
C LEU A 230 5.05 7.39 7.70
N VAL A 231 4.69 6.14 7.97
CA VAL A 231 3.30 5.68 8.12
C VAL A 231 3.08 5.23 9.57
N THR A 232 2.04 5.76 10.20
CA THR A 232 1.60 5.33 11.53
C THR A 232 0.33 4.49 11.42
N SER A 233 0.49 3.22 11.09
CA SER A 233 -0.63 2.33 10.76
C SER A 233 -1.51 2.03 11.97
N ALA A 234 -2.80 2.32 11.88
CA ALA A 234 -3.81 1.98 12.88
C ALA A 234 -4.84 1.03 12.27
N ALA A 235 -5.03 -0.14 12.88
CA ALA A 235 -5.88 -1.21 12.37
C ALA A 235 -7.02 -1.59 13.34
N PRO A 236 -7.99 -0.69 13.57
CA PRO A 236 -9.15 -0.99 14.39
C PRO A 236 -10.01 -2.05 13.71
N ILE A 237 -10.41 -3.06 14.49
CA ILE A 237 -11.30 -4.15 14.07
C ILE A 237 -12.69 -3.83 14.58
N ALA A 238 -13.63 -3.60 13.67
CA ALA A 238 -15.03 -3.32 14.00
C ALA A 238 -15.61 -4.49 14.82
N GLY A 239 -16.09 -4.18 16.03
CA GLY A 239 -16.66 -5.16 16.96
C GLY A 239 -15.65 -5.86 17.88
N ALA A 240 -14.35 -5.61 17.72
CA ALA A 240 -13.30 -6.16 18.59
C ALA A 240 -12.51 -5.04 19.30
N THR A 241 -11.69 -4.30 18.53
CA THR A 241 -10.82 -3.22 19.04
C THR A 241 -11.36 -1.83 18.71
N SER A 242 -12.58 -1.76 18.15
CA SER A 242 -13.37 -0.55 17.93
C SER A 242 -14.87 -0.90 17.98
N PRO A 243 -15.79 0.09 18.01
CA PRO A 243 -17.22 -0.17 17.90
C PRO A 243 -17.58 -1.02 16.67
N LEU A 244 -18.67 -1.77 16.72
CA LEU A 244 -19.12 -2.57 15.56
C LEU A 244 -19.63 -1.71 14.39
N THR A 245 -20.10 -0.49 14.68
CA THR A 245 -20.67 0.40 13.66
C THR A 245 -19.56 1.04 12.83
N ILE A 246 -19.72 1.02 11.50
CA ILE A 246 -18.76 1.58 10.55
C ILE A 246 -18.37 3.03 10.89
N ALA A 247 -19.35 3.89 11.19
CA ALA A 247 -19.08 5.28 11.56
C ALA A 247 -18.30 5.42 12.88
N GLY A 248 -18.56 4.55 13.86
CA GLY A 248 -17.83 4.53 15.13
C GLY A 248 -16.38 4.09 14.96
N THR A 249 -16.16 3.04 14.15
CA THR A 249 -14.82 2.61 13.75
C THR A 249 -14.07 3.73 13.02
N LEU A 250 -14.71 4.41 12.06
CA LEU A 250 -14.10 5.54 11.34
C LEU A 250 -13.71 6.69 12.27
N ALA A 251 -14.56 7.06 13.23
CA ALA A 251 -14.26 8.13 14.17
C ALA A 251 -13.07 7.80 15.10
N GLN A 252 -12.99 6.55 15.59
CA GLN A 252 -11.86 6.08 16.40
C GLN A 252 -10.58 6.00 15.55
N GLN A 253 -10.67 5.39 14.36
CA GLN A 253 -9.56 5.31 13.41
C GLN A 253 -8.99 6.71 13.16
N ASN A 254 -9.85 7.67 12.83
CA ASN A 254 -9.43 9.03 12.52
C ASN A 254 -8.66 9.69 13.67
N ALA A 255 -9.03 9.40 14.93
CA ALA A 255 -8.26 9.83 16.10
C ALA A 255 -6.86 9.21 16.13
N GLU A 256 -6.75 7.91 15.86
CA GLU A 256 -5.49 7.17 15.81
C GLU A 256 -4.60 7.69 14.67
N SER A 257 -5.14 7.90 13.46
CA SER A 257 -4.43 8.53 12.33
C SER A 257 -3.84 9.89 12.70
N LEU A 258 -4.68 10.78 13.24
CA LEU A 258 -4.28 12.14 13.57
C LEU A 258 -3.26 12.20 14.71
N LEU A 259 -3.27 11.23 15.63
CA LEU A 259 -2.26 11.11 16.67
C LEU A 259 -0.86 10.90 16.07
N GLY A 260 -0.73 10.00 15.09
CA GLY A 260 0.52 9.79 14.38
C GLY A 260 1.03 11.05 13.67
N VAL A 261 0.12 11.78 13.02
CA VAL A 261 0.41 13.10 12.42
C VAL A 261 0.90 14.09 13.48
N VAL A 262 0.22 14.18 14.63
CA VAL A 262 0.62 15.09 15.72
C VAL A 262 2.02 14.76 16.21
N LEU A 263 2.32 13.49 16.50
CA LEU A 263 3.64 13.09 17.00
C LEU A 263 4.76 13.41 16.00
N ALA A 264 4.59 13.01 14.73
CA ALA A 264 5.58 13.27 13.70
C ALA A 264 5.86 14.77 13.52
N GLN A 265 4.81 15.59 13.47
CA GLN A 265 4.94 17.04 13.26
C GLN A 265 5.46 17.80 14.48
N LEU A 266 5.25 17.29 15.70
CA LEU A 266 5.88 17.85 16.90
C LEU A 266 7.37 17.52 16.98
N VAL A 267 7.78 16.34 16.53
CA VAL A 267 9.19 15.94 16.50
C VAL A 267 9.96 16.73 15.45
N ASN A 268 9.41 16.82 14.24
CA ASN A 268 10.04 17.52 13.13
C ASN A 268 8.96 18.05 12.16
N PRO A 269 8.59 19.34 12.25
CA PRO A 269 7.59 19.95 11.38
C PRO A 269 7.97 19.81 9.90
N GLY A 270 7.01 19.38 9.08
CA GLY A 270 7.20 19.10 7.66
C GLY A 270 7.62 17.67 7.34
N THR A 271 7.77 16.78 8.34
CA THR A 271 7.99 15.35 8.11
C THR A 271 6.94 14.78 7.14
N PRO A 272 7.33 14.02 6.10
CA PRO A 272 6.39 13.39 5.17
C PRO A 272 5.62 12.23 5.85
N ILE A 273 4.52 12.56 6.51
CA ILE A 273 3.64 11.65 7.25
C ILE A 273 2.35 11.40 6.47
N PHE A 274 1.93 10.14 6.41
CA PHE A 274 0.66 9.75 5.77
C PHE A 274 -0.49 9.78 6.77
N TYR A 275 -1.68 10.19 6.32
CA TYR A 275 -2.93 9.88 7.01
C TYR A 275 -3.19 8.37 6.83
N SER A 276 -2.97 7.59 7.87
CA SER A 276 -2.83 6.15 7.76
C SER A 276 -3.94 5.39 8.47
N ALA A 277 -4.75 4.66 7.70
CA ALA A 277 -5.90 3.94 8.21
C ALA A 277 -6.04 2.54 7.61
N VAL A 278 -6.23 1.55 8.47
CA VAL A 278 -6.47 0.15 8.09
C VAL A 278 -7.72 -0.39 8.80
N PRO A 279 -8.89 0.28 8.69
CA PRO A 279 -10.10 -0.19 9.33
C PRO A 279 -10.52 -1.53 8.71
N CYS A 280 -10.77 -2.50 9.56
CA CYS A 280 -11.12 -3.87 9.18
C CYS A 280 -12.27 -4.38 10.05
N THR A 281 -12.73 -5.60 9.76
CA THR A 281 -13.84 -6.22 10.50
C THR A 281 -13.48 -7.63 10.94
N MET A 282 -14.38 -8.27 11.65
CA MET A 282 -14.33 -9.69 11.95
C MET A 282 -15.67 -10.34 11.60
N ASP A 283 -15.65 -11.64 11.33
CA ASP A 283 -16.85 -12.45 11.28
C ASP A 283 -17.36 -12.68 12.72
N MET A 284 -18.45 -12.02 13.09
CA MET A 284 -18.99 -12.08 14.46
C MET A 284 -19.46 -13.48 14.88
N ARG A 285 -19.66 -14.40 13.93
CA ARG A 285 -20.08 -15.78 14.22
C ARG A 285 -18.90 -16.66 14.62
N SER A 286 -17.79 -16.58 13.88
CA SER A 286 -16.60 -17.42 14.08
C SER A 286 -15.50 -16.75 14.90
N GLY A 287 -15.54 -15.43 15.03
CA GLY A 287 -14.43 -14.66 15.60
C GLY A 287 -13.29 -14.39 14.62
N SER A 288 -13.41 -14.80 13.36
CA SER A 288 -12.32 -14.70 12.38
C SER A 288 -12.08 -13.26 11.95
N PHE A 289 -10.82 -12.84 11.91
CA PHE A 289 -10.40 -11.56 11.35
C PHE A 289 -10.65 -11.52 9.83
N LEU A 290 -11.16 -10.40 9.31
CA LEU A 290 -11.51 -10.23 7.90
C LEU A 290 -10.96 -8.91 7.35
N MET A 291 -10.22 -8.99 6.26
CA MET A 291 -9.74 -7.84 5.50
C MET A 291 -10.41 -7.70 4.14
N GLY A 292 -10.80 -8.82 3.52
CA GLY A 292 -11.44 -8.86 2.20
C GLY A 292 -12.93 -8.53 2.21
N SER A 293 -13.52 -8.33 3.39
CA SER A 293 -14.93 -7.96 3.52
C SER A 293 -15.28 -6.65 2.78
N ILE A 294 -16.53 -6.55 2.31
CA ILE A 294 -17.02 -5.32 1.68
C ILE A 294 -17.03 -4.15 2.66
N GLN A 295 -17.27 -4.40 3.96
CA GLN A 295 -17.23 -3.37 5.00
C GLN A 295 -15.83 -2.77 5.15
N SER A 296 -14.78 -3.60 5.11
CA SER A 296 -13.39 -3.14 5.10
C SER A 296 -13.11 -2.26 3.88
N GLY A 297 -13.51 -2.71 2.68
CA GLY A 297 -13.36 -1.92 1.45
C GLY A 297 -14.11 -0.58 1.49
N LEU A 298 -15.32 -0.58 2.05
CA LEU A 298 -16.15 0.61 2.22
C LEU A 298 -15.50 1.64 3.15
N MET A 299 -14.98 1.17 4.30
CA MET A 299 -14.29 2.03 5.26
C MET A 299 -13.01 2.62 4.69
N ASN A 300 -12.23 1.85 3.94
CA ASN A 300 -11.00 2.33 3.29
C ASN A 300 -11.29 3.36 2.19
N ALA A 301 -12.39 3.21 1.43
CA ALA A 301 -12.84 4.26 0.50
C ALA A 301 -13.28 5.54 1.23
N ALA A 302 -13.98 5.42 2.36
CA ALA A 302 -14.38 6.56 3.19
C ALA A 302 -13.16 7.29 3.79
N VAL A 303 -12.10 6.56 4.14
CA VAL A 303 -10.83 7.15 4.61
C VAL A 303 -10.25 8.10 3.58
N SER A 304 -10.30 7.80 2.28
CA SER A 304 -9.78 8.71 1.24
C SER A 304 -10.45 10.09 1.34
N GLN A 305 -11.77 10.13 1.57
CA GLN A 305 -12.49 11.39 1.76
C GLN A 305 -12.07 12.13 3.04
N LEU A 306 -11.83 11.40 4.13
CA LEU A 306 -11.31 12.01 5.38
C LEU A 306 -9.91 12.58 5.19
N ALA A 307 -9.04 11.87 4.47
CA ALA A 307 -7.69 12.34 4.17
C ALA A 307 -7.72 13.63 3.34
N TYR A 308 -8.65 13.76 2.38
CA TYR A 308 -8.86 15.01 1.63
C TYR A 308 -9.30 16.17 2.51
N HIS A 309 -10.21 15.92 3.47
CA HIS A 309 -10.64 16.94 4.41
C HIS A 309 -9.45 17.53 5.19
N TYR A 310 -8.46 16.71 5.53
CA TYR A 310 -7.22 17.18 6.18
C TYR A 310 -6.14 17.64 5.21
N ARG A 311 -6.31 17.42 3.91
CA ARG A 311 -5.30 17.61 2.85
C ARG A 311 -4.00 16.86 3.15
N LEU A 312 -4.12 15.60 3.53
CA LEU A 312 -3.00 14.70 3.80
C LEU A 312 -3.02 13.53 2.82
N PRO A 313 -1.86 13.04 2.35
CA PRO A 313 -1.82 11.83 1.54
C PRO A 313 -2.33 10.62 2.33
N SER A 314 -3.28 9.88 1.75
CA SER A 314 -3.89 8.71 2.42
C SER A 314 -3.04 7.44 2.25
N TYR A 315 -2.93 6.66 3.31
CA TYR A 315 -2.45 5.26 3.30
C TYR A 315 -3.60 4.34 3.69
N ILE A 316 -4.02 3.48 2.76
CA ILE A 316 -5.22 2.64 2.89
C ILE A 316 -5.00 1.22 2.39
N THR A 317 -5.76 0.29 2.93
CA THR A 317 -5.60 -1.15 2.71
C THR A 317 -6.76 -1.74 1.92
N VAL A 318 -6.49 -2.30 0.74
CA VAL A 318 -7.46 -3.05 -0.08
C VAL A 318 -6.78 -4.10 -0.95
N GLY A 319 -7.57 -4.95 -1.62
CA GLY A 319 -7.08 -6.02 -2.49
C GLY A 319 -6.66 -7.30 -1.76
N VAL A 320 -6.83 -7.33 -0.43
CA VAL A 320 -6.71 -8.54 0.39
C VAL A 320 -7.95 -9.40 0.22
N ALA A 321 -7.77 -10.71 0.12
CA ALA A 321 -8.85 -11.68 0.17
C ALA A 321 -8.81 -12.52 1.45
N ASP A 322 -10.00 -12.87 1.96
CA ASP A 322 -10.17 -13.78 3.09
C ASP A 322 -10.23 -15.26 2.62
N SER A 323 -10.34 -15.48 1.30
CA SER A 323 -10.16 -16.78 0.66
C SER A 323 -8.77 -17.34 0.88
N LYS A 324 -8.67 -18.67 0.95
CA LYS A 324 -7.41 -19.40 1.19
C LYS A 324 -6.65 -19.66 -0.10
N LEU A 325 -7.34 -19.52 -1.24
CA LEU A 325 -6.86 -19.88 -2.57
C LEU A 325 -7.12 -18.74 -3.55
N PRO A 326 -6.40 -18.66 -4.69
CA PRO A 326 -6.65 -17.71 -5.78
C PRO A 326 -7.92 -18.07 -6.59
N ASP A 327 -9.06 -18.18 -5.92
CA ASP A 327 -10.33 -18.62 -6.48
C ASP A 327 -11.28 -17.44 -6.81
N ALA A 328 -12.54 -17.77 -7.11
CA ALA A 328 -13.56 -16.75 -7.38
C ALA A 328 -13.77 -15.79 -6.20
N GLN A 329 -13.70 -16.28 -4.96
CA GLN A 329 -13.78 -15.43 -3.77
C GLN A 329 -12.63 -14.43 -3.74
N ALA A 330 -11.41 -14.92 -3.90
CA ALA A 330 -10.25 -14.04 -3.92
C ALA A 330 -10.35 -12.95 -5.00
N ALA A 331 -10.86 -13.30 -6.18
CA ALA A 331 -11.04 -12.35 -7.27
C ALA A 331 -12.07 -11.27 -6.96
N TYR A 332 -13.29 -11.62 -6.48
CA TYR A 332 -14.33 -10.61 -6.27
C TYR A 332 -14.07 -9.71 -5.06
N GLU A 333 -13.45 -10.22 -3.98
CA GLU A 333 -13.10 -9.42 -2.80
C GLU A 333 -12.04 -8.38 -3.16
N SER A 334 -11.00 -8.83 -3.88
CA SER A 334 -9.87 -7.98 -4.27
C SER A 334 -10.30 -6.92 -5.29
N ALA A 335 -11.09 -7.31 -6.30
CA ALA A 335 -11.56 -6.39 -7.32
C ALA A 335 -12.50 -5.31 -6.78
N THR A 336 -13.45 -5.71 -5.92
CA THR A 336 -14.44 -4.76 -5.39
C THR A 336 -13.79 -3.72 -4.50
N SER A 337 -12.96 -4.15 -3.53
CA SER A 337 -12.29 -3.24 -2.60
C SER A 337 -11.30 -2.30 -3.31
N SER A 338 -10.52 -2.84 -4.25
CA SER A 338 -9.54 -2.07 -5.03
C SER A 338 -10.21 -1.01 -5.91
N LEU A 339 -11.32 -1.35 -6.57
CA LEU A 339 -12.05 -0.40 -7.41
C LEU A 339 -12.69 0.71 -6.59
N LEU A 340 -13.33 0.38 -5.45
CA LEU A 340 -13.95 1.39 -4.57
C LEU A 340 -12.93 2.42 -4.10
N SER A 341 -11.77 1.96 -3.63
CA SER A 341 -10.71 2.85 -3.13
C SER A 341 -10.02 3.63 -4.24
N GLY A 342 -9.85 3.03 -5.42
CA GLY A 342 -9.37 3.75 -6.60
C GLY A 342 -10.32 4.86 -7.01
N LEU A 343 -11.62 4.58 -7.10
CA LEU A 343 -12.64 5.58 -7.44
C LEU A 343 -12.76 6.67 -6.36
N ALA A 344 -12.58 6.33 -5.09
CA ALA A 344 -12.53 7.32 -4.00
C ALA A 344 -11.25 8.17 -4.05
N GLY A 345 -10.22 7.73 -4.79
CA GLY A 345 -8.95 8.40 -5.02
C GLY A 345 -7.90 8.21 -3.92
N GLY A 346 -7.90 7.05 -3.27
CA GLY A 346 -6.83 6.70 -2.33
C GLY A 346 -5.44 6.85 -2.93
N ASN A 347 -4.53 7.54 -2.23
CA ASN A 347 -3.21 7.87 -2.75
C ASN A 347 -2.23 6.72 -2.70
N PHE A 348 -2.01 6.17 -1.51
CA PHE A 348 -1.04 5.10 -1.26
C PHE A 348 -1.79 3.83 -0.90
N ILE A 349 -2.35 3.15 -1.92
CA ILE A 349 -3.20 1.97 -1.78
C ILE A 349 -2.31 0.73 -1.70
N HIS A 350 -2.17 0.17 -0.51
CA HIS A 350 -1.22 -0.92 -0.26
C HIS A 350 -1.94 -2.27 -0.05
N GLN A 351 -1.14 -3.34 0.02
CA GLN A 351 -1.61 -4.73 0.20
C GLN A 351 -2.46 -5.29 -0.96
N THR A 352 -2.44 -4.62 -2.11
CA THR A 352 -3.32 -4.95 -3.23
C THR A 352 -2.92 -6.21 -3.99
N PHE A 353 -1.68 -6.68 -3.83
CA PHE A 353 -1.12 -7.76 -4.63
C PHE A 353 -0.79 -8.98 -3.78
N GLY A 354 -1.36 -10.12 -4.16
CA GLY A 354 -0.96 -11.46 -3.73
C GLY A 354 -1.59 -11.96 -2.45
N LEU A 355 -2.20 -11.10 -1.63
CA LEU A 355 -2.64 -11.50 -0.28
C LEU A 355 -3.95 -12.30 -0.28
N LEU A 356 -3.92 -13.34 0.54
CA LEU A 356 -4.96 -14.33 0.80
C LEU A 356 -5.01 -14.59 2.32
N ASP A 357 -6.02 -15.34 2.77
CA ASP A 357 -6.14 -15.85 4.14
C ASP A 357 -6.06 -14.72 5.19
N GLY A 358 -6.77 -13.61 4.93
CA GLY A 358 -6.78 -12.45 5.84
C GLY A 358 -5.38 -11.83 6.00
N ALA A 359 -4.63 -11.74 4.91
CA ALA A 359 -3.24 -11.27 4.82
C ALA A 359 -2.18 -12.17 5.50
N LEU A 360 -2.52 -13.39 5.93
CA LEU A 360 -1.54 -14.34 6.47
C LEU A 360 -0.73 -15.06 5.39
N THR A 361 -1.28 -15.17 4.18
CA THR A 361 -0.65 -15.88 3.06
C THR A 361 -0.50 -14.93 1.87
N ILE A 362 0.66 -14.91 1.22
CA ILE A 362 0.83 -14.29 -0.09
C ILE A 362 1.02 -15.36 -1.17
N SER A 363 0.48 -15.17 -2.37
CA SER A 363 0.62 -16.13 -3.47
C SER A 363 1.19 -15.47 -4.72
N TYR A 364 2.15 -16.15 -5.36
CA TYR A 364 2.70 -15.74 -6.65
C TYR A 364 1.63 -15.66 -7.75
N ALA A 365 0.74 -16.65 -7.81
CA ALA A 365 -0.36 -16.66 -8.78
C ALA A 365 -1.37 -15.54 -8.51
N LYS A 366 -1.78 -15.36 -7.24
CA LYS A 366 -2.67 -14.25 -6.85
C LYS A 366 -2.05 -12.90 -7.17
N PHE A 367 -0.73 -12.74 -7.01
CA PHE A 367 -0.02 -11.50 -7.35
C PHE A 367 -0.20 -11.11 -8.82
N VAL A 368 -0.14 -12.08 -9.73
CA VAL A 368 -0.37 -11.86 -11.18
C VAL A 368 -1.85 -11.59 -11.46
N ILE A 369 -2.77 -12.30 -10.81
CA ILE A 369 -4.22 -12.06 -10.92
C ILE A 369 -4.55 -10.62 -10.47
N ASP A 370 -3.95 -10.17 -9.38
CA ASP A 370 -4.17 -8.82 -8.85
C ASP A 370 -3.61 -7.74 -9.76
N ASN A 371 -2.49 -8.00 -10.45
CA ASN A 371 -2.04 -7.10 -11.51
C ASN A 371 -3.09 -6.93 -12.61
N ASP A 372 -3.79 -7.99 -13.01
CA ASP A 372 -4.89 -7.87 -13.97
C ASP A 372 -6.09 -7.10 -13.39
N ILE A 373 -6.41 -7.32 -12.11
CA ILE A 373 -7.49 -6.60 -11.41
C ILE A 373 -7.18 -5.10 -11.33
N VAL A 374 -5.96 -4.73 -10.91
CA VAL A 374 -5.54 -3.33 -10.83
C VAL A 374 -5.52 -2.69 -12.22
N GLY A 375 -5.06 -3.39 -13.25
CA GLY A 375 -5.12 -2.90 -14.63
C GLY A 375 -6.56 -2.54 -15.06
N LYS A 376 -7.56 -3.34 -14.69
CA LYS A 376 -8.98 -3.03 -14.92
C LYS A 376 -9.45 -1.82 -14.09
N CYS A 377 -9.00 -1.70 -12.84
CA CYS A 377 -9.31 -0.54 -12.00
C CYS A 377 -8.77 0.74 -12.63
N LEU A 378 -7.50 0.77 -13.02
CA LEU A 378 -6.85 1.92 -13.66
C LEU A 378 -7.47 2.26 -15.03
N ARG A 379 -7.85 1.26 -15.84
CA ARG A 379 -8.62 1.48 -17.08
C ARG A 379 -9.98 2.12 -16.80
N THR A 380 -10.61 1.77 -15.69
CA THR A 380 -11.88 2.36 -15.25
C THR A 380 -11.68 3.82 -14.81
N LEU A 381 -10.61 4.13 -14.08
CA LEU A 381 -10.27 5.51 -13.68
C LEU A 381 -9.99 6.43 -14.86
N LYS A 382 -9.48 5.90 -15.98
CA LYS A 382 -9.29 6.67 -17.22
C LYS A 382 -10.63 7.21 -17.79
N GLY A 383 -11.76 6.62 -17.42
CA GLY A 383 -13.08 7.01 -17.91
C GLY A 383 -13.28 6.76 -19.41
N ILE A 384 -14.12 7.60 -20.01
CA ILE A 384 -14.46 7.57 -21.44
C ILE A 384 -14.05 8.90 -22.05
N ASP A 385 -13.17 8.88 -23.04
CA ASP A 385 -12.81 10.07 -23.80
C ASP A 385 -13.91 10.38 -24.83
N VAL A 386 -14.55 11.54 -24.73
CA VAL A 386 -15.67 11.94 -25.59
C VAL A 386 -15.27 13.17 -26.39
N ASN A 387 -14.95 12.95 -27.66
CA ASN A 387 -14.60 13.98 -28.60
C ASN A 387 -15.02 13.57 -30.02
N PRO A 388 -14.93 14.45 -31.03
CA PRO A 388 -15.37 14.12 -32.40
C PRO A 388 -14.71 12.86 -33.00
N ASP A 389 -13.44 12.59 -32.68
CA ASP A 389 -12.69 11.43 -33.17
C ASP A 389 -13.17 10.12 -32.50
N THR A 390 -13.33 10.11 -31.17
CA THR A 390 -13.82 8.93 -30.43
C THR A 390 -15.31 8.66 -30.66
N LEU A 391 -16.11 9.69 -30.96
CA LEU A 391 -17.51 9.54 -31.38
C LEU A 391 -17.64 8.95 -32.79
N ALA A 392 -16.61 9.10 -33.63
CA ALA A 392 -16.45 8.41 -34.91
C ALA A 392 -17.66 8.51 -35.88
N PHE A 393 -18.39 9.64 -35.87
CA PHE A 393 -19.63 9.80 -36.64
C PHE A 393 -19.45 9.48 -38.13
N ASP A 394 -18.38 9.98 -38.75
CA ASP A 394 -18.12 9.77 -40.18
C ASP A 394 -17.82 8.30 -40.50
N VAL A 395 -17.14 7.58 -39.58
CA VAL A 395 -16.87 6.15 -39.71
C VAL A 395 -18.18 5.37 -39.63
N ILE A 396 -19.05 5.70 -38.67
CA ILE A 396 -20.38 5.11 -38.52
C ILE A 396 -21.21 5.33 -39.79
N ALA A 397 -21.26 6.56 -40.29
CA ALA A 397 -22.01 6.91 -41.49
C ALA A 397 -21.49 6.17 -42.74
N LYS A 398 -20.16 6.06 -42.88
CA LYS A 398 -19.50 5.35 -43.97
C LYS A 398 -19.83 3.85 -43.95
N VAL A 399 -19.63 3.18 -42.81
CA VAL A 399 -19.90 1.75 -42.64
C VAL A 399 -21.38 1.45 -42.91
N LYS A 400 -22.30 2.26 -42.38
CA LYS A 400 -23.74 2.10 -42.60
C LYS A 400 -24.15 2.25 -44.06
N LYS A 401 -23.59 3.22 -44.79
CA LYS A 401 -23.84 3.41 -46.23
C LYS A 401 -23.28 2.28 -47.08
N GLY A 402 -22.13 1.73 -46.69
CA GLY A 402 -21.42 0.68 -47.43
C GLY A 402 -21.90 -0.75 -47.16
N GLY A 403 -22.68 -0.98 -46.10
CA GLY A 403 -23.17 -2.31 -45.75
C GLY A 403 -22.12 -3.26 -45.17
N GLY A 404 -21.07 -2.72 -44.54
CA GLY A 404 -19.96 -3.50 -43.96
C GLY A 404 -19.91 -3.46 -42.43
N ASP A 405 -18.74 -3.79 -41.88
CA ASP A 405 -18.41 -3.73 -40.46
C ASP A 405 -17.23 -2.78 -40.15
N PHE A 406 -16.90 -2.64 -38.88
CA PHE A 406 -15.85 -1.76 -38.39
C PHE A 406 -14.44 -2.39 -38.40
N ILE A 407 -14.32 -3.72 -38.52
CA ILE A 407 -13.06 -4.47 -38.36
C ILE A 407 -12.00 -3.98 -39.37
N THR A 408 -12.45 -3.63 -40.57
CA THR A 408 -11.58 -3.17 -41.66
C THR A 408 -11.36 -1.65 -41.68
N GLN A 409 -11.94 -0.89 -40.74
CA GLN A 409 -11.78 0.56 -40.70
C GLN A 409 -10.45 0.96 -40.08
N ARG A 410 -9.82 1.99 -40.67
CA ARG A 410 -8.57 2.55 -40.15
C ARG A 410 -8.72 3.06 -38.72
N HIS A 411 -9.87 3.67 -38.40
CA HIS A 411 -10.23 4.13 -37.06
C HIS A 411 -10.11 3.03 -36.00
N THR A 412 -10.60 1.82 -36.27
CA THR A 412 -10.46 0.69 -35.35
C THR A 412 -8.99 0.35 -35.06
N LEU A 413 -8.14 0.36 -36.08
CA LEU A 413 -6.69 0.12 -35.89
C LEU A 413 -6.02 1.24 -35.09
N ASP A 414 -6.40 2.49 -35.34
CA ASP A 414 -5.81 3.66 -34.69
C ASP A 414 -6.18 3.71 -33.19
N HIS A 415 -7.38 3.25 -32.80
CA HIS A 415 -7.85 3.25 -31.40
C HIS A 415 -7.68 1.93 -30.64
N LEU A 416 -7.34 0.82 -31.31
CA LEU A 416 -7.28 -0.51 -30.69
C LEU A 416 -6.48 -0.51 -29.37
N ARG A 417 -5.28 0.05 -29.40
CA ARG A 417 -4.38 0.08 -28.24
C ARG A 417 -4.76 1.10 -27.17
N SER A 418 -5.53 2.13 -27.52
CA SER A 418 -5.93 3.18 -26.57
C SER A 418 -7.20 2.84 -25.82
N GLU A 419 -8.08 2.05 -26.44
CA GLU A 419 -9.39 1.67 -25.91
C GLU A 419 -9.38 0.31 -25.20
N GLU A 420 -8.68 -0.68 -25.74
CA GLU A 420 -8.66 -2.03 -25.19
C GLU A 420 -7.71 -2.17 -24.00
N TYR A 421 -8.17 -2.90 -22.99
CA TYR A 421 -7.33 -3.42 -21.92
C TYR A 421 -7.03 -4.90 -22.20
N ILE A 422 -5.74 -5.25 -22.24
CA ILE A 422 -5.28 -6.61 -22.54
C ILE A 422 -4.84 -7.27 -21.23
N PRO A 423 -5.62 -8.20 -20.67
CA PRO A 423 -5.27 -8.94 -19.46
C PRO A 423 -4.19 -9.99 -19.73
N ARG A 424 -3.35 -10.29 -18.73
CA ARG A 424 -2.37 -11.38 -18.78
C ARG A 424 -3.02 -12.73 -18.52
N VAL A 425 -3.94 -12.80 -17.56
CA VAL A 425 -4.56 -14.02 -17.07
C VAL A 425 -5.90 -14.30 -17.74
N SER A 426 -6.76 -13.30 -17.94
CA SER A 426 -8.11 -13.56 -18.47
C SER A 426 -8.05 -14.23 -19.87
N PHE A 427 -8.93 -15.19 -20.13
CA PHE A 427 -9.06 -15.85 -21.44
C PHE A 427 -10.30 -15.30 -22.15
N LEU A 428 -10.10 -14.65 -23.30
CA LEU A 428 -11.15 -13.88 -24.00
C LEU A 428 -11.68 -14.57 -25.27
N GLN A 429 -11.04 -15.66 -25.70
CA GLN A 429 -11.44 -16.38 -26.91
C GLN A 429 -12.57 -17.38 -26.61
N ASP A 430 -13.18 -17.91 -27.66
CA ASP A 430 -14.29 -18.85 -27.53
C ASP A 430 -13.91 -20.16 -26.80
N TYR A 431 -14.94 -20.90 -26.40
CA TYR A 431 -14.81 -22.13 -25.63
C TYR A 431 -13.99 -23.22 -26.35
N GLN A 432 -14.17 -23.40 -27.66
CA GLN A 432 -13.43 -24.43 -28.40
C GLN A 432 -11.94 -24.11 -28.43
N THR A 433 -11.61 -22.82 -28.51
CA THR A 433 -10.24 -22.37 -28.43
C THR A 433 -9.68 -22.58 -27.02
N TRP A 434 -10.44 -22.26 -25.96
CA TRP A 434 -10.04 -22.56 -24.58
C TRP A 434 -9.74 -24.05 -24.35
N VAL A 435 -10.58 -24.95 -24.87
CA VAL A 435 -10.36 -26.41 -24.83
C VAL A 435 -9.06 -26.80 -25.52
N LYS A 436 -8.78 -26.24 -26.73
CA LYS A 436 -7.52 -26.48 -27.45
C LYS A 436 -6.28 -26.00 -26.69
N PHE A 437 -6.42 -24.97 -25.85
CA PHE A 437 -5.36 -24.45 -25.00
C PHE A 437 -5.29 -25.13 -23.62
N GLY A 438 -5.98 -26.27 -23.44
CA GLY A 438 -5.82 -27.15 -22.29
C GLY A 438 -6.73 -26.84 -21.11
N GLU A 439 -7.86 -26.15 -21.34
CA GLU A 439 -8.91 -25.96 -20.32
C GLU A 439 -8.40 -25.30 -19.01
N LYS A 440 -7.38 -24.45 -19.13
CA LYS A 440 -6.72 -23.83 -17.98
C LYS A 440 -7.62 -22.81 -17.34
N ASP A 441 -7.80 -22.91 -16.03
CA ASP A 441 -8.43 -21.86 -15.24
C ASP A 441 -7.49 -20.66 -15.02
N ALA A 442 -8.00 -19.62 -14.37
CA ALA A 442 -7.24 -18.40 -14.09
C ALA A 442 -6.04 -18.65 -13.15
N TRP A 443 -6.15 -19.59 -12.21
CA TRP A 443 -5.08 -19.89 -11.28
C TRP A 443 -3.92 -20.57 -12.01
N VAL A 444 -4.18 -21.64 -12.76
CA VAL A 444 -3.16 -22.34 -13.57
C VAL A 444 -2.43 -21.36 -14.48
N LYS A 445 -3.17 -20.52 -15.20
CA LYS A 445 -2.56 -19.56 -16.12
C LYS A 445 -1.74 -18.48 -15.38
N ALA A 446 -2.19 -18.05 -14.21
CA ALA A 446 -1.44 -17.11 -13.39
C ALA A 446 -0.16 -17.71 -12.79
N GLU A 447 -0.16 -19.00 -12.44
CA GLU A 447 1.04 -19.74 -12.04
C GLU A 447 2.08 -19.78 -13.15
N GLU A 448 1.67 -20.13 -14.37
CA GLU A 448 2.54 -20.17 -15.54
C GLU A 448 3.16 -18.79 -15.83
N VAL A 449 2.36 -17.72 -15.71
CA VAL A 449 2.86 -16.36 -15.89
C VAL A 449 3.82 -15.98 -14.76
N ALA A 450 3.49 -16.29 -13.51
CA ALA A 450 4.35 -15.97 -12.37
C ALA A 450 5.70 -16.70 -12.47
N GLN A 451 5.68 -18.00 -12.77
CA GLN A 451 6.88 -18.81 -12.95
C GLN A 451 7.75 -18.23 -14.08
N LYS A 452 7.16 -17.95 -15.24
CA LYS A 452 7.88 -17.35 -16.37
C LYS A 452 8.54 -16.02 -15.98
N LEU A 453 7.83 -15.14 -15.26
CA LEU A 453 8.38 -13.85 -14.84
C LEU A 453 9.52 -14.00 -13.82
N LEU A 454 9.46 -15.02 -12.96
CA LEU A 454 10.51 -15.34 -11.98
C LEU A 454 11.76 -15.91 -12.66
N GLU A 455 11.62 -16.70 -13.72
CA GLU A 455 12.73 -17.25 -14.52
C GLU A 455 13.36 -16.19 -15.45
N GLU A 456 12.64 -15.12 -15.79
CA GLU A 456 13.19 -14.05 -16.61
C GLU A 456 14.25 -13.24 -15.83
N PRO A 457 15.44 -12.97 -16.41
CA PRO A 457 16.48 -12.19 -15.75
C PRO A 457 15.97 -10.83 -15.24
N GLY A 458 16.28 -10.53 -13.98
CA GLY A 458 15.96 -9.28 -13.29
C GLY A 458 17.08 -8.25 -13.40
N LYS A 459 16.73 -6.97 -13.19
CA LYS A 459 17.71 -5.91 -13.04
C LYS A 459 18.10 -5.83 -11.56
N ILE A 460 19.40 -5.85 -11.28
CA ILE A 460 19.89 -5.46 -9.96
C ILE A 460 20.03 -3.94 -9.92
N HIS A 461 19.32 -3.31 -8.99
CA HIS A 461 19.20 -1.85 -8.95
C HIS A 461 20.32 -1.16 -8.16
N ILE A 462 21.06 -1.92 -7.35
CA ILE A 462 22.26 -1.45 -6.66
C ILE A 462 23.48 -1.72 -7.56
N PRO A 463 24.33 -0.71 -7.87
CA PRO A 463 25.53 -0.91 -8.67
C PRO A 463 26.47 -1.95 -8.05
N GLU A 464 27.05 -2.84 -8.86
CA GLU A 464 27.86 -3.98 -8.38
C GLU A 464 28.97 -3.58 -7.41
N SER A 465 29.69 -2.48 -7.66
CA SER A 465 30.74 -1.99 -6.78
C SER A 465 30.21 -1.57 -5.40
N LEU A 466 28.99 -1.04 -5.35
CA LEU A 466 28.33 -0.64 -4.12
C LEU A 466 27.73 -1.85 -3.41
N ASP A 467 27.15 -2.80 -4.16
CA ASP A 467 26.62 -4.06 -3.63
C ASP A 467 27.70 -4.86 -2.89
N ARG A 468 28.89 -5.01 -3.49
CA ARG A 468 30.04 -5.65 -2.83
C ARG A 468 30.45 -4.93 -1.54
N LYS A 469 30.52 -3.60 -1.57
CA LYS A 469 30.85 -2.78 -0.39
C LYS A 469 29.81 -2.93 0.72
N ILE A 470 28.52 -3.00 0.37
CA ILE A 470 27.45 -3.26 1.34
C ILE A 470 27.66 -4.63 1.98
N GLN A 471 27.91 -5.68 1.20
CA GLN A 471 28.13 -7.03 1.73
C GLN A 471 29.37 -7.11 2.64
N GLU A 472 30.42 -6.34 2.38
CA GLU A 472 31.60 -6.24 3.26
C GLU A 472 31.29 -5.55 4.60
N LEU A 473 30.47 -4.50 4.58
CA LEU A 473 30.13 -3.68 5.75
C LEU A 473 29.00 -4.27 6.60
N PHE A 474 28.13 -5.07 6.01
CA PHE A 474 26.97 -5.69 6.63
C PHE A 474 27.13 -7.22 6.60
N GLN A 475 28.04 -7.72 7.43
CA GLN A 475 28.39 -9.15 7.50
C GLN A 475 27.21 -10.03 7.96
N GLU A 476 26.17 -9.42 8.54
CA GLU A 476 24.93 -10.07 8.93
C GLU A 476 23.93 -10.28 7.77
N LEU A 477 24.25 -9.81 6.56
CA LEU A 477 23.43 -10.05 5.37
C LEU A 477 23.52 -11.52 4.93
N VAL A 478 22.37 -12.15 4.82
CA VAL A 478 22.20 -13.49 4.25
C VAL A 478 22.35 -13.39 2.75
N GLN A 479 23.33 -14.15 2.23
CA GLN A 479 23.52 -14.31 0.81
C GLN A 479 22.48 -15.28 0.27
N LEU A 480 21.72 -14.85 -0.73
CA LEU A 480 20.86 -15.73 -1.50
C LEU A 480 21.69 -16.29 -2.65
N GLU A 481 21.67 -17.62 -2.84
CA GLU A 481 22.05 -18.20 -4.13
C GLU A 481 21.16 -17.56 -5.21
N GLU A 482 21.73 -17.22 -6.38
CA GLU A 482 21.06 -16.41 -7.41
C GLU A 482 19.59 -16.81 -7.55
N VAL A 483 18.69 -15.87 -7.19
CA VAL A 483 17.23 -16.07 -7.18
C VAL A 483 16.67 -16.24 -8.60
N LEU A 484 17.54 -16.33 -9.62
CA LEU A 484 17.23 -16.22 -11.02
C LEU A 484 18.11 -17.24 -11.77
N ALA A 485 17.51 -18.37 -12.18
CA ALA A 485 18.10 -19.25 -13.19
C ALA A 485 17.50 -18.92 -14.55
#